data_AF-A0A521ZTV3-F1
#
_entry.id   AF-A0A521ZTV3-F1
#
_cell.length_a   1.000
_cell.length_b   1.000
_cell.length_c   1.000
_cell.angle_alpha   90.00
_cell.angle_beta   90.00
_cell.angle_gamma   90.00
#
_symmetry.space_group_name_H-M   'P 1'
#
loop_
_entity.id
_entity.type
_entity.pdbx_description
1 polymer ?
#
loop_
_entity_poly.entity_id
_entity_poly.type
_entity_poly.pdbx_seq_one_letter_code
_entity_poly.pdbx_strand_id
1 'polypeptide(L)'
;MQPTCHQLASILAEIQKLKVDFEVALSADDLDGARLIQQELENKVTNFHETCWLFPELPLEKLEEQYISQVQTLTRFGLLEILPSGEQVAKGIDDKLYNVPTLKQIVRELQSRPELRQKMKQGFTRLQITPFAIPLYKLTKALSKAILMHHKEGKLFATKFNQDDPDEALIPLELNEQAPLEYWLGYENSDVSGKLKYFPKNLDPKKHGGKTKAKFLRGKASFPGFLVTLVEPGQNIPDRDEGKTLNGRKQLEAMVSARGFLQTLLTDSQYRNERGITPEEWLVRFLVHLEETDQIIDDRASHGKNCFNLAGFFPEHGCVSEGYWSRRQQEAMLDYGDVAVYTTDSGTRSVVDL
;
A
#
# COMPACT_ATOMS: atom_id res chain seq x y z
N MET A 1 9.87 -27.57 -4.55
CA MET A 1 9.93 -27.77 -6.02
C MET A 1 8.62 -27.27 -6.60
N GLN A 2 8.63 -26.49 -7.68
CA GLN A 2 7.37 -26.15 -8.35
C GLN A 2 6.79 -27.40 -9.04
N PRO A 3 5.46 -27.60 -9.00
CA PRO A 3 4.82 -28.73 -9.65
C PRO A 3 5.08 -28.69 -11.16
N THR A 4 5.30 -29.84 -11.76
CA THR A 4 5.39 -29.98 -13.21
C THR A 4 4.02 -29.71 -13.85
N CYS A 5 4.01 -29.31 -15.12
CA CYS A 5 2.75 -29.19 -15.87
C CYS A 5 1.94 -30.49 -15.87
N HIS A 6 2.61 -31.66 -15.83
CA HIS A 6 1.95 -32.95 -15.72
C HIS A 6 1.24 -33.14 -14.38
N GLN A 7 1.88 -32.75 -13.28
CA GLN A 7 1.26 -32.79 -11.94
C GLN A 7 0.07 -31.83 -11.85
N LEU A 8 0.20 -30.60 -12.38
CA LEU A 8 -0.90 -29.64 -12.41
C LEU A 8 -2.08 -30.13 -13.26
N ALA A 9 -1.81 -30.74 -14.42
CA ALA A 9 -2.84 -31.32 -15.27
C ALA A 9 -3.58 -32.48 -14.58
N SER A 10 -2.86 -33.32 -13.83
CA SER A 10 -3.46 -34.40 -13.03
C SER A 10 -4.42 -33.85 -11.97
N ILE A 11 -3.98 -32.85 -11.20
CA ILE A 11 -4.82 -32.22 -10.15
C ILE A 11 -6.05 -31.56 -10.79
N LEU A 12 -5.89 -30.87 -11.92
CA LEU A 12 -7.00 -30.25 -12.62
C LEU A 12 -8.02 -31.28 -13.14
N ALA A 13 -7.56 -32.42 -13.64
CA ALA A 13 -8.43 -33.51 -14.09
C ALA A 13 -9.23 -34.11 -12.92
N GLU A 14 -8.62 -34.26 -11.75
CA GLU A 14 -9.32 -34.70 -10.54
C GLU A 14 -10.40 -33.71 -10.09
N ILE A 15 -10.11 -32.40 -10.12
CA ILE A 15 -11.09 -31.34 -9.82
C ILE A 15 -12.27 -31.39 -10.81
N GLN A 16 -11.97 -31.55 -12.10
CA GLN A 16 -13.02 -31.66 -13.14
C GLN A 16 -13.91 -32.88 -12.92
N LYS A 17 -13.33 -34.01 -12.53
CA LYS A 17 -14.09 -35.21 -12.21
C LYS A 17 -15.01 -34.99 -11.00
N LEU A 18 -14.48 -34.47 -9.88
CA LEU A 18 -15.30 -34.18 -8.69
C LEU A 18 -16.44 -33.22 -8.98
N LYS A 19 -16.23 -32.23 -9.85
CA LYS A 19 -17.30 -31.32 -10.29
C LYS A 19 -18.43 -32.08 -11.00
N VAL A 20 -18.09 -32.99 -11.90
CA VAL A 20 -19.10 -33.83 -12.58
C VAL A 20 -19.83 -34.72 -11.58
N ASP A 21 -19.10 -35.34 -10.65
CA ASP A 21 -19.69 -36.20 -9.62
C ASP A 21 -20.65 -35.40 -8.71
N PHE A 22 -20.33 -34.15 -8.39
CA PHE A 22 -21.20 -33.23 -7.66
C PHE A 22 -22.49 -32.91 -8.43
N GLU A 23 -22.40 -32.60 -9.73
CA GLU A 23 -23.56 -32.33 -10.58
C GLU A 23 -24.47 -33.57 -10.70
N VAL A 24 -23.89 -34.77 -10.73
CA VAL A 24 -24.63 -36.04 -10.72
C VAL A 24 -25.36 -36.24 -9.39
N ALA A 25 -24.70 -36.02 -8.25
CA ALA A 25 -25.31 -36.16 -6.93
C ALA A 25 -26.50 -35.19 -6.74
N LEU A 26 -26.35 -33.93 -7.19
CA LEU A 26 -27.44 -32.95 -7.19
C LEU A 26 -28.61 -33.39 -8.09
N SER A 27 -28.32 -33.93 -9.26
CA SER A 27 -29.35 -34.41 -10.20
C SER A 27 -30.10 -35.63 -9.68
N ALA A 28 -29.49 -36.38 -8.76
CA ALA A 28 -30.07 -37.55 -8.11
C ALA A 28 -30.79 -37.22 -6.78
N ASP A 29 -30.86 -35.95 -6.39
CA ASP A 29 -31.37 -35.48 -5.09
C ASP A 29 -30.64 -36.08 -3.87
N ASP A 30 -29.38 -36.51 -4.06
CA ASP A 30 -28.50 -36.98 -2.98
C ASP A 30 -27.75 -35.80 -2.36
N LEU A 31 -28.46 -35.08 -1.49
CA LEU A 31 -27.94 -33.87 -0.85
C LEU A 31 -26.76 -34.15 0.10
N ASP A 32 -26.77 -35.29 0.80
CA ASP A 32 -25.68 -35.66 1.71
C ASP A 32 -24.41 -36.03 0.95
N GLY A 33 -24.54 -36.81 -0.13
CA GLY A 33 -23.45 -37.13 -1.04
C GLY A 33 -22.90 -35.88 -1.75
N ALA A 34 -23.79 -35.00 -2.22
CA ALA A 34 -23.39 -33.72 -2.81
C ALA A 34 -22.58 -32.87 -1.82
N ARG A 35 -22.96 -32.81 -0.54
CA ARG A 35 -22.23 -32.03 0.47
C ARG A 35 -20.81 -32.56 0.73
N LEU A 36 -20.64 -33.89 0.76
CA LEU A 36 -19.31 -34.49 0.93
C LEU A 36 -18.41 -34.21 -0.28
N ILE A 37 -18.94 -34.37 -1.50
CA ILE A 37 -18.19 -34.08 -2.73
C ILE A 37 -17.84 -32.58 -2.81
N GLN A 38 -18.75 -31.70 -2.37
CA GLN A 38 -18.48 -30.26 -2.30
C GLN A 38 -17.26 -29.96 -1.41
N GLN A 39 -17.20 -30.52 -0.21
CA GLN A 39 -16.07 -30.31 0.70
C GLN A 39 -14.76 -30.83 0.10
N GLU A 40 -14.77 -32.00 -0.53
CA GLU A 40 -13.58 -32.52 -1.21
C GLU A 40 -13.15 -31.64 -2.39
N LEU A 41 -14.11 -31.17 -3.18
CA LEU A 41 -13.90 -30.27 -4.30
C LEU A 41 -13.28 -28.94 -3.84
N GLU A 42 -13.84 -28.32 -2.80
CA GLU A 42 -13.33 -27.09 -2.20
C GLU A 42 -11.88 -27.28 -1.73
N ASN A 43 -11.59 -28.38 -1.00
CA ASN A 43 -10.23 -28.70 -0.55
C ASN A 43 -9.26 -28.88 -1.72
N LYS A 44 -9.63 -29.62 -2.78
CA LYS A 44 -8.76 -29.80 -3.95
C LYS A 44 -8.55 -28.51 -4.74
N VAL A 45 -9.57 -27.67 -4.86
CA VAL A 45 -9.48 -26.36 -5.53
C VAL A 45 -8.53 -25.44 -4.75
N THR A 46 -8.67 -25.37 -3.42
CA THR A 46 -7.76 -24.61 -2.55
C THR A 46 -6.32 -25.10 -2.71
N ASN A 47 -6.09 -26.40 -2.58
CA ASN A 47 -4.75 -26.98 -2.74
C ASN A 47 -4.17 -26.73 -4.14
N PHE A 48 -5.00 -26.78 -5.20
CA PHE A 48 -4.56 -26.45 -6.55
C PHE A 48 -4.16 -24.99 -6.69
N HIS A 49 -4.94 -24.07 -6.13
CA HIS A 49 -4.63 -22.64 -6.13
C HIS A 49 -3.32 -22.35 -5.40
N GLU A 50 -3.11 -22.93 -4.22
CA GLU A 50 -1.85 -22.83 -3.48
C GLU A 50 -0.67 -23.43 -4.24
N THR A 51 -0.88 -24.60 -4.85
CA THR A 51 0.12 -25.29 -5.67
C THR A 51 0.51 -24.47 -6.92
N CYS A 52 -0.42 -23.68 -7.46
CA CYS A 52 -0.18 -22.77 -8.58
C CYS A 52 0.32 -21.39 -8.17
N TRP A 53 0.35 -21.08 -6.87
CA TRP A 53 0.73 -19.76 -6.38
C TRP A 53 2.24 -19.55 -6.54
N LEU A 54 2.62 -18.49 -7.27
CA LEU A 54 4.01 -18.26 -7.67
C LEU A 54 4.84 -17.49 -6.62
N PHE A 55 4.20 -17.06 -5.54
CA PHE A 55 4.72 -16.05 -4.62
C PHE A 55 4.73 -16.55 -3.17
N PRO A 56 5.65 -17.47 -2.81
CA PRO A 56 5.72 -18.00 -1.45
C PRO A 56 6.04 -16.93 -0.40
N GLU A 57 6.67 -15.82 -0.78
CA GLU A 57 6.98 -14.70 0.10
C GLU A 57 5.74 -13.88 0.51
N LEU A 58 4.62 -14.04 -0.20
CA LEU A 58 3.31 -13.49 0.14
C LEU A 58 2.25 -14.58 -0.09
N PRO A 59 2.03 -15.49 0.88
CA PRO A 59 1.04 -16.56 0.76
C PRO A 59 -0.36 -16.01 0.41
N LEU A 60 -1.16 -16.78 -0.34
CA LEU A 60 -2.48 -16.35 -0.79
C LEU A 60 -3.42 -16.01 0.37
N GLU A 61 -3.41 -16.82 1.44
CA GLU A 61 -4.13 -16.55 2.69
C GLU A 61 -3.72 -15.19 3.27
N LYS A 62 -2.42 -14.90 3.33
CA LYS A 62 -1.93 -13.63 3.86
C LYS A 62 -2.31 -12.44 2.98
N LEU A 63 -2.32 -12.62 1.66
CA LEU A 63 -2.79 -11.61 0.71
C LEU A 63 -4.29 -11.33 0.92
N GLU A 64 -5.09 -12.37 1.15
CA GLU A 64 -6.52 -12.26 1.43
C GLU A 64 -6.79 -11.53 2.76
N GLU A 65 -6.10 -11.89 3.84
CA GLU A 65 -6.17 -11.18 5.11
C GLU A 65 -5.85 -9.68 4.96
N GLN A 66 -4.75 -9.36 4.28
CA GLN A 66 -4.33 -7.97 4.04
C GLN A 66 -5.37 -7.22 3.19
N TYR A 67 -5.95 -7.88 2.20
CA TYR A 67 -7.01 -7.32 1.37
C TYR A 67 -8.26 -6.99 2.19
N ILE A 68 -8.76 -7.96 2.96
CA ILE A 68 -9.97 -7.81 3.78
C ILE A 68 -9.78 -6.69 4.80
N SER A 69 -8.66 -6.72 5.54
CA SER A 69 -8.32 -5.70 6.56
C SER A 69 -8.31 -4.29 5.96
N GLN A 70 -7.66 -4.10 4.82
CA GLN A 70 -7.57 -2.79 4.17
C GLN A 70 -8.92 -2.31 3.66
N VAL A 71 -9.69 -3.16 2.99
CA VAL A 71 -11.01 -2.79 2.49
C VAL A 71 -11.97 -2.42 3.63
N GLN A 72 -11.94 -3.18 4.73
CA GLN A 72 -12.70 -2.86 5.94
C GLN A 72 -12.28 -1.52 6.55
N THR A 73 -10.97 -1.28 6.67
CA THR A 73 -10.41 -0.02 7.18
C THR A 73 -10.84 1.16 6.32
N LEU A 74 -10.63 1.10 5.00
CA LEU A 74 -11.01 2.17 4.08
C LEU A 74 -12.52 2.46 4.10
N THR A 75 -13.34 1.41 4.28
CA THR A 75 -14.80 1.56 4.44
C THR A 75 -15.16 2.21 5.78
N ARG A 76 -14.58 1.75 6.90
CA ARG A 76 -14.79 2.29 8.26
C ARG A 76 -14.54 3.79 8.34
N PHE A 77 -13.52 4.28 7.64
CA PHE A 77 -13.16 5.69 7.62
C PHE A 77 -13.79 6.50 6.49
N GLY A 78 -14.77 5.93 5.77
CA GLY A 78 -15.56 6.65 4.76
C GLY A 78 -14.78 7.02 3.51
N LEU A 79 -13.70 6.29 3.22
CA LEU A 79 -12.98 6.40 1.95
C LEU A 79 -13.64 5.54 0.86
N LEU A 80 -14.38 4.50 1.26
CA LEU A 80 -15.21 3.69 0.37
C LEU A 80 -16.70 3.85 0.73
N GLU A 81 -17.53 3.99 -0.29
CA GLU A 81 -18.99 4.01 -0.19
C GLU A 81 -19.54 2.65 -0.62
N ILE A 82 -20.54 2.13 0.11
CA ILE A 82 -21.26 0.90 -0.28
C ILE A 82 -22.50 1.31 -1.06
N LEU A 83 -22.58 0.93 -2.33
CA LEU A 83 -23.74 1.17 -3.17
C LEU A 83 -24.91 0.26 -2.78
N PRO A 84 -26.16 0.57 -3.17
CA PRO A 84 -27.30 -0.34 -2.98
C PRO A 84 -27.12 -1.72 -3.62
N SER A 85 -26.25 -1.84 -4.64
CA SER A 85 -25.85 -3.11 -5.26
C SER A 85 -24.95 -3.98 -4.37
N GLY A 86 -24.45 -3.44 -3.26
CA GLY A 86 -23.43 -4.06 -2.41
C GLY A 86 -21.99 -3.78 -2.87
N GLU A 87 -21.80 -3.14 -4.02
CA GLU A 87 -20.47 -2.79 -4.52
C GLU A 87 -19.84 -1.66 -3.70
N GLN A 88 -18.54 -1.79 -3.42
CA GLN A 88 -17.75 -0.75 -2.77
C GLN A 88 -17.05 0.11 -3.80
N VAL A 89 -17.18 1.44 -3.65
CA VAL A 89 -16.65 2.41 -4.61
C VAL A 89 -15.94 3.58 -3.92
N ALA A 90 -14.94 4.13 -4.57
CA ALA A 90 -14.31 5.40 -4.22
C ALA A 90 -14.84 6.51 -5.14
N LYS A 91 -15.32 7.63 -4.57
CA LYS A 91 -15.72 8.80 -5.35
C LYS A 91 -14.51 9.72 -5.59
N GLY A 92 -14.10 9.84 -6.85
CA GLY A 92 -12.90 10.57 -7.24
C GLY A 92 -13.06 12.09 -7.36
N ILE A 93 -11.94 12.78 -7.61
CA ILE A 93 -11.88 14.23 -7.87
C ILE A 93 -12.64 14.67 -9.14
N ASP A 94 -12.99 13.73 -10.02
CA ASP A 94 -13.75 13.95 -11.24
C ASP A 94 -15.22 13.51 -11.14
N ASP A 95 -15.72 13.38 -9.90
CA ASP A 95 -17.07 12.93 -9.54
C ASP A 95 -17.44 11.52 -10.03
N LYS A 96 -16.50 10.78 -10.60
CA LYS A 96 -16.72 9.38 -11.00
C LYS A 96 -16.57 8.44 -9.81
N LEU A 97 -17.32 7.34 -9.89
CA LEU A 97 -17.21 6.22 -8.98
C LEU A 97 -16.21 5.21 -9.55
N TYR A 98 -15.25 4.81 -8.72
CA TYR A 98 -14.23 3.83 -9.06
C TYR A 98 -14.44 2.59 -8.19
N ASN A 99 -14.63 1.43 -8.81
CA ASN A 99 -14.81 0.17 -8.09
C ASN A 99 -13.52 -0.23 -7.38
N VAL A 100 -13.64 -0.68 -6.13
CA VAL A 100 -12.52 -1.29 -5.41
C VAL A 100 -12.04 -2.51 -6.20
N PRO A 101 -10.72 -2.64 -6.47
CA PRO A 101 -10.18 -3.84 -7.09
C PRO A 101 -10.54 -5.07 -6.28
N THR A 102 -11.12 -6.09 -6.90
CA THR A 102 -11.39 -7.36 -6.22
C THR A 102 -10.11 -8.14 -5.96
N LEU A 103 -10.07 -8.96 -4.91
CA LEU A 103 -8.96 -9.89 -4.65
C LEU A 103 -8.63 -10.73 -5.89
N LYS A 104 -9.64 -11.18 -6.63
CA LYS A 104 -9.47 -11.93 -7.88
C LYS A 104 -8.73 -11.13 -8.96
N GLN A 105 -8.98 -9.83 -9.09
CA GLN A 105 -8.24 -8.97 -10.02
C GLN A 105 -6.79 -8.79 -9.57
N ILE A 106 -6.56 -8.58 -8.27
CA ILE A 106 -5.21 -8.45 -7.70
C ILE A 106 -4.39 -9.72 -7.91
N VAL A 107 -4.97 -10.90 -7.63
CA VAL A 107 -4.34 -12.22 -7.84
C VAL A 107 -3.96 -12.42 -9.32
N ARG A 108 -4.88 -12.07 -10.24
CA ARG A 108 -4.61 -12.17 -11.68
C ARG A 108 -3.46 -11.25 -12.11
N GLU A 109 -3.44 -10.02 -11.61
CA GLU A 109 -2.38 -9.07 -11.95
C GLU A 109 -1.02 -9.56 -11.45
N LEU A 110 -0.95 -10.00 -10.18
CA LEU A 110 0.25 -10.61 -9.61
C LEU A 110 0.76 -11.77 -10.47
N GLN A 111 -0.11 -12.72 -10.80
CA GLN A 111 0.27 -13.89 -11.60
C GLN A 111 0.70 -13.54 -13.03
N SER A 112 0.20 -12.43 -13.58
CA SER A 112 0.59 -11.96 -14.93
C SER A 112 1.97 -11.28 -14.96
N ARG A 113 2.54 -10.97 -13.79
CA ARG A 113 3.77 -10.17 -13.63
C ARG A 113 4.87 -10.97 -12.90
N PRO A 114 5.52 -11.93 -13.58
CA PRO A 114 6.53 -12.79 -12.95
C PRO A 114 7.74 -12.02 -12.41
N GLU A 115 8.01 -10.81 -12.91
CA GLU A 115 9.08 -9.95 -12.40
C GLU A 115 8.85 -9.52 -10.93
N LEU A 116 7.60 -9.50 -10.45
CA LEU A 116 7.28 -9.19 -9.06
C LEU A 116 7.82 -10.24 -8.08
N ARG A 117 8.09 -11.46 -8.55
CA ARG A 117 8.66 -12.52 -7.70
C ARG A 117 10.03 -12.13 -7.16
N GLN A 118 10.85 -11.48 -7.99
CA GLN A 118 12.13 -10.97 -7.53
C GLN A 118 11.94 -9.86 -6.48
N LYS A 119 10.94 -8.99 -6.66
CA LYS A 119 10.64 -7.91 -5.72
C LYS A 119 10.13 -8.41 -4.38
N MET A 120 9.28 -9.43 -4.35
CA MET A 120 8.86 -10.03 -3.08
C MET A 120 10.04 -10.64 -2.31
N LYS A 121 10.99 -11.31 -3.00
CA LYS A 121 12.26 -11.75 -2.40
C LYS A 121 13.13 -10.62 -1.87
N GLN A 122 12.98 -9.41 -2.43
CA GLN A 122 13.66 -8.20 -1.99
C GLN A 122 12.90 -7.45 -0.87
N GLY A 123 11.85 -8.06 -0.30
CA GLY A 123 11.15 -7.56 0.88
C GLY A 123 9.79 -6.91 0.61
N PHE A 124 9.35 -6.79 -0.64
CA PHE A 124 8.05 -6.20 -1.01
C PHE A 124 6.91 -7.22 -0.83
N THR A 125 6.56 -7.53 0.43
CA THR A 125 5.66 -8.63 0.80
C THR A 125 4.34 -8.16 1.42
N ARG A 126 4.04 -6.87 1.40
CA ARG A 126 2.80 -6.31 1.94
C ARG A 126 2.00 -5.61 0.84
N LEU A 127 0.75 -6.02 0.65
CA LEU A 127 -0.20 -5.34 -0.22
C LEU A 127 -0.55 -3.96 0.35
N GLN A 128 -0.70 -2.98 -0.53
CA GLN A 128 -1.31 -1.70 -0.20
C GLN A 128 -2.32 -1.31 -1.30
N ILE A 129 -3.55 -0.99 -0.89
CA ILE A 129 -4.64 -0.54 -1.76
C ILE A 129 -4.93 0.92 -1.44
N THR A 130 -4.55 1.82 -2.34
CA THR A 130 -4.72 3.26 -2.13
C THR A 130 -5.81 3.78 -3.08
N PRO A 131 -6.94 4.32 -2.59
CA PRO A 131 -7.97 4.93 -3.43
C PRO A 131 -7.51 6.31 -3.96
N PHE A 132 -6.56 6.28 -4.89
CA PHE A 132 -5.85 7.43 -5.43
C PHE A 132 -6.75 8.50 -6.07
N ALA A 133 -7.89 8.09 -6.62
CA ALA A 133 -8.85 9.02 -7.21
C ALA A 133 -9.45 10.00 -6.19
N ILE A 134 -9.49 9.62 -4.91
CA ILE A 134 -10.10 10.42 -3.85
C ILE A 134 -9.33 11.74 -3.66
N PRO A 135 -10.03 12.86 -3.38
CA PRO A 135 -9.39 14.11 -3.01
C PRO A 135 -8.52 13.98 -1.75
N LEU A 136 -7.33 14.58 -1.74
CA LEU A 136 -6.41 14.53 -0.59
C LEU A 136 -7.07 14.94 0.73
N TYR A 137 -7.94 15.95 0.71
CA TYR A 137 -8.63 16.42 1.92
C TYR A 137 -9.52 15.34 2.59
N LYS A 138 -10.03 14.37 1.83
CA LYS A 138 -10.81 13.26 2.41
C LYS A 138 -9.89 12.26 3.11
N LEU A 139 -8.72 11.97 2.53
CA LEU A 139 -7.71 11.10 3.13
C LEU A 139 -7.13 11.70 4.41
N THR A 140 -6.83 13.00 4.43
CA THR A 140 -6.35 13.69 5.63
C THR A 140 -7.40 13.68 6.74
N LYS A 141 -8.67 13.92 6.41
CA LYS A 141 -9.79 13.81 7.37
C LYS A 141 -9.96 12.39 7.93
N ALA A 142 -9.84 11.38 7.07
CA ALA A 142 -9.92 9.98 7.49
C ALA A 142 -8.81 9.62 8.49
N LEU A 143 -7.56 9.97 8.18
CA LEU A 143 -6.43 9.74 9.08
C LEU A 143 -6.55 10.54 10.38
N SER A 144 -6.94 11.82 10.32
CA SER A 144 -7.18 12.64 11.52
C SER A 144 -8.20 12.01 12.46
N LYS A 145 -9.28 11.47 11.89
CA LYS A 145 -10.33 10.77 12.65
C LYS A 145 -9.79 9.50 13.30
N ALA A 146 -8.96 8.73 12.60
CA ALA A 146 -8.35 7.52 13.14
C ALA A 146 -7.42 7.83 14.31
N ILE A 147 -6.51 8.79 14.14
CA ILE A 147 -5.58 9.23 15.20
C ILE A 147 -6.34 9.66 16.47
N LEU A 148 -7.38 10.49 16.31
CA LEU A 148 -8.23 10.91 17.45
C LEU A 148 -8.92 9.74 18.15
N MET A 149 -9.40 8.78 17.38
CA MET A 149 -10.11 7.62 17.92
C MET A 149 -9.16 6.74 18.74
N HIS A 150 -7.99 6.42 18.18
CA HIS A 150 -6.94 5.66 18.87
C HIS A 150 -6.45 6.36 20.13
N HIS A 151 -6.23 7.68 20.09
CA HIS A 151 -5.86 8.46 21.27
C HIS A 151 -6.92 8.37 22.38
N LYS A 152 -8.20 8.55 22.03
CA LYS A 152 -9.32 8.46 22.99
C LYS A 152 -9.49 7.08 23.59
N GLU A 153 -9.10 6.03 22.87
CA GLU A 153 -9.09 4.65 23.36
C GLU A 153 -7.85 4.32 24.20
N GLY A 154 -6.89 5.24 24.34
CA GLY A 154 -5.62 4.99 25.01
C GLY A 154 -4.68 4.09 24.21
N LYS A 155 -4.84 4.07 22.88
CA LYS A 155 -4.17 3.18 21.92
C LYS A 155 -3.36 3.94 20.87
N LEU A 156 -2.92 5.17 21.15
CA LEU A 156 -2.01 5.86 20.25
C LEU A 156 -0.58 5.69 20.75
N PHE A 157 0.19 4.82 20.09
CA PHE A 157 1.55 4.48 20.50
C PHE A 157 2.60 4.94 19.50
N ALA A 158 3.80 5.23 20.01
CA ALA A 158 4.99 5.47 19.23
C ALA A 158 5.38 4.24 18.41
N THR A 159 6.08 4.46 17.30
CA THR A 159 6.68 3.38 16.51
C THR A 159 7.74 2.66 17.34
N LYS A 160 7.68 1.33 17.42
CA LYS A 160 8.76 0.52 18.01
C LYS A 160 10.11 0.71 17.31
N PHE A 161 11.18 0.63 18.08
CA PHE A 161 12.55 0.56 17.56
C PHE A 161 12.78 -0.77 16.81
N ASN A 162 12.49 -1.89 17.46
CA ASN A 162 12.54 -3.22 16.88
C ASN A 162 11.12 -3.77 16.70
N GLN A 163 10.63 -3.72 15.46
CA GLN A 163 9.27 -4.17 15.13
C GLN A 163 9.10 -5.69 15.26
N ASP A 164 10.22 -6.42 15.23
CA ASP A 164 10.23 -7.87 15.40
C ASP A 164 10.29 -8.28 16.87
N ASP A 165 10.44 -7.32 17.81
CA ASP A 165 10.45 -7.58 19.25
C ASP A 165 9.04 -7.46 19.84
N PRO A 166 8.39 -8.60 20.20
CA PRO A 166 7.08 -8.56 20.83
C PRO A 166 7.11 -7.96 22.24
N ASP A 167 8.25 -8.02 22.93
CA ASP A 167 8.41 -7.61 24.32
C ASP A 167 8.79 -6.12 24.47
N GLU A 168 9.16 -5.45 23.37
CA GLU A 168 9.39 -4.00 23.39
C GLU A 168 8.12 -3.28 23.83
N ALA A 169 8.25 -2.45 24.87
CA ALA A 169 7.14 -1.74 25.47
C ALA A 169 6.55 -0.69 24.52
N LEU A 170 5.22 -0.65 24.42
CA LEU A 170 4.51 0.41 23.70
C LEU A 170 4.56 1.71 24.51
N ILE A 171 4.95 2.79 23.85
CA ILE A 171 5.06 4.12 24.47
C ILE A 171 3.84 4.95 24.04
N PRO A 172 2.94 5.32 24.97
CA PRO A 172 1.78 6.16 24.62
C PRO A 172 2.24 7.54 24.16
N LEU A 173 1.50 8.11 23.22
CA LEU A 173 1.73 9.44 22.68
C LEU A 173 0.65 10.41 23.15
N GLU A 174 1.10 11.61 23.48
CA GLU A 174 0.24 12.79 23.57
C GLU A 174 -0.24 13.20 22.16
N LEU A 175 -1.40 13.85 22.09
CA LEU A 175 -2.01 14.30 20.85
C LEU A 175 -2.48 15.76 20.94
N ASN A 176 -2.16 16.55 19.92
CA ASN A 176 -2.88 17.78 19.62
C ASN A 176 -4.29 17.43 19.09
N GLU A 177 -5.27 17.35 19.98
CA GLU A 177 -6.64 16.98 19.59
C GLU A 177 -7.33 18.01 18.67
N GLN A 178 -6.84 19.26 18.65
CA GLN A 178 -7.38 20.30 17.78
C GLN A 178 -6.91 20.15 16.33
N ALA A 179 -5.68 19.65 16.13
CA ALA A 179 -5.12 19.36 14.83
C ALA A 179 -4.32 18.04 14.83
N PRO A 180 -5.00 16.88 14.82
CA PRO A 180 -4.33 15.57 14.84
C PRO A 180 -3.46 15.30 13.61
N LEU A 181 -3.78 16.00 12.52
CA LEU A 181 -2.99 16.03 11.30
C LEU A 181 -3.03 17.45 10.74
N GLU A 182 -1.86 18.03 10.56
CA GLU A 182 -1.66 19.30 9.88
C GLU A 182 -1.06 19.07 8.48
N TYR A 183 -1.37 19.98 7.56
CA TYR A 183 -0.77 19.95 6.23
C TYR A 183 -0.36 21.34 5.78
N TRP A 184 0.77 21.43 5.08
CA TRP A 184 1.23 22.67 4.49
C TRP A 184 0.17 23.24 3.53
N LEU A 185 -0.09 24.56 3.61
CA LEU A 185 -1.09 25.25 2.78
C LEU A 185 -0.97 24.97 1.28
N GLY A 186 0.23 24.64 0.78
CA GLY A 186 0.43 24.24 -0.61
C GLY A 186 -0.32 22.97 -1.04
N TYR A 187 -0.74 22.11 -0.10
CA TYR A 187 -1.59 20.96 -0.39
C TYR A 187 -3.04 21.31 -0.66
N GLU A 188 -3.52 22.47 -0.20
CA GLU A 188 -4.93 22.84 -0.29
C GLU A 188 -5.40 22.81 -1.75
N ASN A 189 -6.31 21.87 -2.05
CA ASN A 189 -6.86 21.65 -3.37
C ASN A 189 -5.81 21.39 -4.48
N SER A 190 -4.58 21.01 -4.12
CA SER A 190 -3.44 20.91 -5.04
C SER A 190 -3.55 19.74 -6.02
N ASP A 191 -4.17 18.64 -5.58
CA ASP A 191 -4.42 17.44 -6.37
C ASP A 191 -5.56 17.64 -7.38
N VAL A 192 -6.55 18.45 -7.02
CA VAL A 192 -7.68 18.84 -7.90
C VAL A 192 -7.28 19.94 -8.88
N SER A 193 -6.67 21.02 -8.39
CA SER A 193 -6.20 22.15 -9.23
C SER A 193 -5.01 21.77 -10.12
N GLY A 194 -4.33 20.66 -9.81
CA GLY A 194 -3.20 20.17 -10.57
C GLY A 194 -1.88 20.88 -10.26
N LYS A 195 -1.79 21.63 -9.15
CA LYS A 195 -0.52 22.19 -8.64
C LYS A 195 0.43 21.07 -8.21
N LEU A 196 -0.11 20.00 -7.61
CA LEU A 196 0.62 18.77 -7.32
C LEU A 196 0.75 17.92 -8.60
N LYS A 197 1.98 17.51 -8.91
CA LYS A 197 2.32 16.63 -10.03
C LYS A 197 2.74 15.27 -9.53
N TYR A 198 2.18 14.25 -10.15
CA TYR A 198 2.37 12.86 -9.82
C TYR A 198 3.39 12.19 -10.74
N PHE A 199 4.19 11.30 -10.16
CA PHE A 199 5.20 10.49 -10.83
C PHE A 199 6.18 11.32 -11.68
N PRO A 200 6.88 12.31 -11.08
CA PRO A 200 7.92 13.06 -11.76
C PRO A 200 9.07 12.13 -12.19
N LYS A 201 9.67 12.42 -13.35
CA LYS A 201 10.91 11.80 -13.83
C LYS A 201 12.15 12.63 -13.48
N ASN A 202 11.94 13.85 -13.03
CA ASN A 202 12.95 14.77 -12.53
C ASN A 202 12.28 15.77 -11.57
N LEU A 203 13.05 16.34 -10.65
CA LEU A 203 12.59 17.39 -9.73
C LEU A 203 13.05 18.77 -10.23
N ASP A 204 12.71 19.06 -11.48
CA ASP A 204 12.91 20.35 -12.14
C ASP A 204 11.54 21.02 -12.37
N PRO A 205 11.33 22.27 -11.90
CA PRO A 205 10.05 22.97 -12.02
C PRO A 205 9.43 22.99 -13.41
N LYS A 206 10.23 22.97 -14.48
CA LYS A 206 9.78 23.07 -15.88
C LYS A 206 9.83 21.74 -16.62
N LYS A 207 10.74 20.84 -16.23
CA LYS A 207 11.04 19.57 -16.93
C LYS A 207 10.83 18.35 -16.04
N HIS A 208 9.92 18.43 -15.08
CA HIS A 208 9.66 17.33 -14.14
C HIS A 208 9.06 16.07 -14.78
N GLY A 209 8.32 16.18 -15.89
CA GLY A 209 7.72 15.03 -16.59
C GLY A 209 6.53 14.34 -15.89
N GLY A 210 6.19 14.77 -14.67
CA GLY A 210 5.00 14.32 -13.93
C GLY A 210 3.68 14.83 -14.52
N LYS A 211 2.56 14.25 -14.05
CA LYS A 211 1.20 14.53 -14.55
C LYS A 211 0.28 15.00 -13.43
N THR A 212 -0.77 15.75 -13.74
CA THR A 212 -1.83 16.05 -12.75
C THR A 212 -2.65 14.79 -12.44
N LYS A 213 -3.27 14.71 -11.26
CA LYS A 213 -4.18 13.61 -10.88
C LYS A 213 -5.26 13.40 -11.95
N ALA A 214 -5.91 14.47 -12.40
CA ALA A 214 -6.93 14.40 -13.45
C ALA A 214 -6.41 13.82 -14.77
N LYS A 215 -5.14 14.09 -15.16
CA LYS A 215 -4.53 13.49 -16.36
C LYS A 215 -4.19 12.02 -16.15
N PHE A 216 -3.81 11.63 -14.93
CA PHE A 216 -3.55 10.24 -14.57
C PHE A 216 -4.83 9.40 -14.60
N LEU A 217 -5.92 9.90 -14.00
CA LEU A 217 -7.22 9.20 -13.95
C LEU A 217 -7.88 8.98 -15.33
N ARG A 218 -7.53 9.80 -16.33
CA ARG A 218 -7.95 9.57 -17.73
C ARG A 218 -7.14 8.50 -18.46
N GLY A 219 -6.03 8.05 -17.89
CA GLY A 219 -5.19 7.00 -18.47
C GLY A 219 -5.82 5.62 -18.36
N LYS A 220 -5.29 4.66 -19.13
CA LYS A 220 -5.56 3.24 -18.90
C LYS A 220 -4.68 2.75 -17.75
N ALA A 221 -5.28 2.09 -16.78
CA ALA A 221 -4.60 1.46 -15.64
C ALA A 221 -5.27 0.10 -15.36
N SER A 222 -4.52 -0.85 -14.81
CA SER A 222 -5.04 -2.15 -14.38
C SER A 222 -6.13 -1.98 -13.31
N PHE A 223 -5.98 -0.95 -12.46
CA PHE A 223 -6.91 -0.59 -11.41
C PHE A 223 -7.33 0.88 -11.52
N PRO A 224 -8.35 1.21 -12.34
CA PRO A 224 -8.81 2.59 -12.49
C PRO A 224 -9.15 3.24 -11.14
N GLY A 225 -8.53 4.37 -10.84
CA GLY A 225 -8.76 5.15 -9.62
C GLY A 225 -8.07 4.63 -8.35
N PHE A 226 -7.34 3.51 -8.43
CA PHE A 226 -6.58 2.95 -7.32
C PHE A 226 -5.11 2.80 -7.69
N LEU A 227 -4.24 2.97 -6.71
CA LEU A 227 -2.86 2.47 -6.77
C LEU A 227 -2.84 1.19 -5.92
N VAL A 228 -2.53 0.07 -6.57
CA VAL A 228 -2.34 -1.21 -5.90
C VAL A 228 -0.86 -1.53 -5.98
N THR A 229 -0.22 -1.66 -4.83
CA THR A 229 1.24 -1.79 -4.74
C THR A 229 1.67 -2.85 -3.75
N LEU A 230 2.87 -3.38 -3.94
CA LEU A 230 3.61 -4.09 -2.90
C LEU A 230 4.56 -3.13 -2.21
N VAL A 231 4.60 -3.23 -0.88
CA VAL A 231 5.42 -2.40 0.00
C VAL A 231 6.24 -3.29 0.93
N GLU A 232 7.35 -2.77 1.43
CA GLU A 232 8.09 -3.40 2.52
C GLU A 232 7.30 -3.24 3.83
N PRO A 233 7.28 -4.24 4.73
CA PRO A 233 6.49 -4.19 5.97
C PRO A 233 7.01 -3.18 7.01
N GLY A 234 8.26 -2.73 6.90
CA GLY A 234 8.91 -1.87 7.90
C GLY A 234 8.23 -0.50 8.07
N GLN A 235 8.12 -0.06 9.33
CA GLN A 235 7.47 1.22 9.70
C GLN A 235 8.44 2.39 9.84
N ASN A 236 9.76 2.17 9.85
CA ASN A 236 10.77 3.23 9.84
C ASN A 236 11.66 3.12 8.59
N ILE A 237 12.14 4.27 8.12
CA ILE A 237 13.18 4.30 7.09
C ILE A 237 14.52 4.11 7.81
N PRO A 238 15.35 3.13 7.40
CA PRO A 238 16.64 2.87 8.03
C PRO A 238 17.54 4.10 8.06
N ASP A 239 18.30 4.24 9.14
CA ASP A 239 19.40 5.20 9.19
C ASP A 239 20.49 4.85 8.18
N ARG A 240 21.39 5.81 7.95
CA ARG A 240 22.54 5.60 7.08
C ARG A 240 23.35 4.41 7.58
N ASP A 241 23.70 3.51 6.66
CA ASP A 241 24.43 2.27 6.91
C ASP A 241 23.69 1.21 7.75
N GLU A 242 22.39 1.42 8.07
CA GLU A 242 21.54 0.46 8.78
C GLU A 242 20.56 -0.31 7.87
N GLY A 243 20.51 0.04 6.58
CA GLY A 243 19.64 -0.60 5.59
C GLY A 243 20.05 -2.05 5.34
N LYS A 244 19.08 -2.98 5.44
CA LYS A 244 19.32 -4.40 5.18
C LYS A 244 19.49 -4.63 3.67
N THR A 245 20.33 -5.61 3.31
CA THR A 245 20.40 -6.12 1.93
C THR A 245 19.54 -7.37 1.82
N LEU A 246 18.45 -7.27 1.06
CA LEU A 246 17.49 -8.35 0.84
C LEU A 246 17.58 -8.83 -0.60
N ASN A 247 17.99 -10.08 -0.80
CA ASN A 247 18.14 -10.70 -2.12
C ASN A 247 18.86 -9.78 -3.14
N GLY A 248 19.99 -9.22 -2.73
CA GLY A 248 20.85 -8.36 -3.55
C GLY A 248 20.39 -6.91 -3.73
N ARG A 249 19.28 -6.49 -3.12
CA ARG A 249 18.82 -5.09 -3.11
C ARG A 249 19.01 -4.52 -1.71
N LYS A 250 19.75 -3.41 -1.59
CA LYS A 250 19.92 -2.65 -0.36
C LYS A 250 18.69 -1.77 -0.12
N GLN A 251 18.12 -1.80 1.08
CA GLN A 251 17.04 -0.89 1.47
C GLN A 251 17.48 0.57 1.29
N LEU A 252 16.53 1.44 0.97
CA LEU A 252 16.80 2.88 0.90
C LEU A 252 17.01 3.40 2.33
N GLU A 253 18.14 4.04 2.54
CA GLU A 253 18.55 4.61 3.83
C GLU A 253 18.34 6.14 3.83
N ALA A 254 18.21 6.72 5.01
CA ALA A 254 18.13 8.17 5.19
C ALA A 254 19.41 8.91 4.74
N MET A 255 19.40 10.25 4.89
CA MET A 255 20.54 11.14 4.62
C MET A 255 20.90 11.31 3.13
N VAL A 256 19.91 11.19 2.24
CA VAL A 256 20.03 11.54 0.81
C VAL A 256 19.00 12.62 0.49
N SER A 257 19.32 13.54 -0.42
CA SER A 257 18.33 14.52 -0.89
C SER A 257 17.23 13.85 -1.70
N ALA A 258 16.03 14.46 -1.78
CA ALA A 258 14.94 13.92 -2.58
C ALA A 258 15.33 13.73 -4.06
N ARG A 259 16.14 14.64 -4.63
CA ARG A 259 16.69 14.48 -5.98
C ARG A 259 17.63 13.27 -6.06
N GLY A 260 18.48 13.07 -5.07
CA GLY A 260 19.36 11.90 -4.99
C GLY A 260 18.58 10.60 -4.95
N PHE A 261 17.55 10.51 -4.11
CA PHE A 261 16.69 9.32 -4.06
C PHE A 261 15.96 9.05 -5.38
N LEU A 262 15.36 10.08 -6.00
CA LEU A 262 14.68 9.89 -7.28
C LEU A 262 15.68 9.39 -8.34
N GLN A 263 16.89 9.95 -8.37
CA GLN A 263 17.95 9.52 -9.28
C GLN A 263 18.36 8.06 -9.04
N THR A 264 18.51 7.65 -7.78
CA THR A 264 18.79 6.27 -7.38
C THR A 264 17.72 5.32 -7.92
N LEU A 265 16.44 5.61 -7.67
CA LEU A 265 15.31 4.79 -8.15
C LEU A 265 15.28 4.68 -9.68
N LEU A 266 15.68 5.73 -10.40
CA LEU A 266 15.63 5.77 -11.87
C LEU A 266 16.83 5.09 -12.55
N THR A 267 18.01 5.09 -11.92
CA THR A 267 19.25 4.66 -12.59
C THR A 267 19.91 3.43 -12.02
N ASP A 268 19.71 3.14 -10.74
CA ASP A 268 20.31 1.95 -10.15
C ASP A 268 19.42 0.73 -10.42
N SER A 269 20.02 -0.24 -11.09
CA SER A 269 19.36 -1.47 -11.53
C SER A 269 18.75 -2.29 -10.40
N GLN A 270 19.24 -2.20 -9.16
CA GLN A 270 18.66 -2.93 -8.03
C GLN A 270 17.24 -2.46 -7.70
N TYR A 271 16.94 -1.18 -7.97
CA TYR A 271 15.63 -0.55 -7.74
C TYR A 271 14.72 -0.56 -8.98
N ARG A 272 15.07 -1.29 -10.03
CA ARG A 272 14.23 -1.42 -11.23
C ARG A 272 12.81 -1.84 -10.85
N ASN A 273 11.80 -1.19 -11.43
CA ASN A 273 10.36 -1.39 -11.14
C ASN A 273 9.91 -0.88 -9.76
N GLU A 274 10.76 -0.17 -9.04
CA GLU A 274 10.36 0.58 -7.85
C GLU A 274 10.10 2.05 -8.21
N ARG A 275 9.21 2.67 -7.44
CA ARG A 275 8.99 4.11 -7.46
C ARG A 275 8.79 4.62 -6.04
N GLY A 276 8.94 5.93 -5.83
CA GLY A 276 8.52 6.54 -4.58
C GLY A 276 7.01 6.49 -4.37
N ILE A 277 6.59 6.75 -3.15
CA ILE A 277 5.17 6.84 -2.80
C ILE A 277 4.58 8.23 -3.10
N THR A 278 3.28 8.27 -3.28
CA THR A 278 2.43 9.46 -3.33
C THR A 278 2.02 9.88 -1.91
N PRO A 279 1.57 11.14 -1.69
CA PRO A 279 0.99 11.53 -0.41
C PRO A 279 -0.23 10.68 -0.03
N GLU A 280 -1.04 10.24 -1.00
CA GLU A 280 -2.17 9.34 -0.76
C GLU A 280 -1.71 7.99 -0.22
N GLU A 281 -0.65 7.43 -0.79
CA GLU A 281 -0.06 6.18 -0.32
C GLU A 281 0.53 6.31 1.09
N TRP A 282 1.13 7.45 1.42
CA TRP A 282 1.61 7.71 2.79
C TRP A 282 0.44 7.76 3.78
N LEU A 283 -0.60 8.54 3.47
CA LEU A 283 -1.80 8.67 4.32
C LEU A 283 -2.49 7.33 4.56
N VAL A 284 -2.69 6.54 3.51
CA VAL A 284 -3.32 5.22 3.60
C VAL A 284 -2.45 4.23 4.35
N ARG A 285 -1.13 4.26 4.12
CA ARG A 285 -0.19 3.43 4.86
C ARG A 285 -0.24 3.71 6.35
N PHE A 286 -0.25 5.00 6.74
CA PHE A 286 -0.41 5.38 8.14
C PHE A 286 -1.73 4.85 8.67
N LEU A 287 -2.85 5.18 8.01
CA LEU A 287 -4.19 4.78 8.47
C LEU A 287 -4.31 3.27 8.70
N VAL A 288 -3.90 2.48 7.71
CA VAL A 288 -3.96 1.01 7.79
C VAL A 288 -3.02 0.49 8.86
N HIS A 289 -1.82 1.06 8.98
CA HIS A 289 -0.88 0.64 9.99
C HIS A 289 -1.42 0.90 11.41
N LEU A 290 -1.92 2.11 11.65
CA LEU A 290 -2.49 2.50 12.94
C LEU A 290 -3.66 1.59 13.33
N GLU A 291 -4.55 1.25 12.40
CA GLU A 291 -5.67 0.34 12.68
C GLU A 291 -5.24 -1.10 12.97
N GLU A 292 -4.10 -1.54 12.45
CA GLU A 292 -3.59 -2.90 12.67
C GLU A 292 -2.75 -3.02 13.94
N THR A 293 -2.09 -1.94 14.37
CA THR A 293 -1.00 -2.04 15.36
C THR A 293 -1.08 -1.04 16.50
N ASP A 294 -2.04 -0.11 16.47
CA ASP A 294 -2.16 1.00 17.41
C ASP A 294 -0.91 1.94 17.40
N GLN A 295 -0.02 1.81 16.41
CA GLN A 295 1.23 2.56 16.29
C GLN A 295 1.22 3.56 15.13
N ILE A 296 1.91 4.67 15.32
CA ILE A 296 2.21 5.63 14.26
C ILE A 296 3.34 5.12 13.34
N ILE A 297 3.54 5.79 12.20
CA ILE A 297 4.70 5.58 11.30
C ILE A 297 5.51 6.88 11.16
N ASP A 298 6.76 6.75 10.70
CA ASP A 298 7.62 7.90 10.38
C ASP A 298 7.74 8.89 11.56
N ASP A 299 7.97 8.34 12.76
CA ASP A 299 8.06 9.04 14.05
C ASP A 299 9.31 9.92 14.19
N ARG A 300 9.21 11.15 13.66
CA ARG A 300 10.32 12.10 13.57
C ARG A 300 10.81 12.54 14.95
N ALA A 301 12.13 12.69 15.06
CA ALA A 301 12.87 13.02 16.29
C ALA A 301 12.93 11.89 17.32
N SER A 302 12.46 10.69 16.98
CA SER A 302 12.81 9.44 17.65
C SER A 302 13.59 8.55 16.68
N HIS A 303 13.10 7.34 16.41
CA HIS A 303 13.76 6.37 15.53
C HIS A 303 13.25 6.47 14.08
N GLY A 304 12.13 7.17 13.87
CA GLY A 304 11.57 7.42 12.55
C GLY A 304 12.26 8.57 11.81
N LYS A 305 11.97 8.64 10.51
CA LYS A 305 12.48 9.64 9.56
C LYS A 305 11.30 10.24 8.82
N ASN A 306 11.39 11.50 8.40
CA ASN A 306 10.40 12.02 7.46
C ASN A 306 10.56 11.35 6.10
N CYS A 307 9.42 11.02 5.50
CA CYS A 307 9.36 10.32 4.23
C CYS A 307 9.13 11.33 3.10
N PHE A 308 10.13 11.50 2.23
CA PHE A 308 9.91 12.12 0.94
C PHE A 308 9.00 11.23 0.09
N ASN A 309 7.80 11.72 -0.19
CA ASN A 309 6.84 11.09 -1.07
C ASN A 309 7.19 11.47 -2.52
N LEU A 310 8.25 10.84 -3.06
CA LEU A 310 8.87 11.24 -4.33
C LEU A 310 7.93 11.15 -5.54
N ALA A 311 6.80 10.47 -5.44
CA ALA A 311 5.79 10.48 -6.49
C ALA A 311 4.86 11.71 -6.42
N GLY A 312 5.01 12.60 -5.44
CA GLY A 312 4.33 13.90 -5.36
C GLY A 312 5.32 15.06 -5.41
N PHE A 313 5.20 15.93 -6.42
CA PHE A 313 6.07 17.10 -6.62
C PHE A 313 5.27 18.37 -6.81
N PHE A 314 5.69 19.46 -6.18
CA PHE A 314 5.12 20.81 -6.29
C PHE A 314 6.08 21.70 -7.12
N PRO A 315 5.91 21.80 -8.45
CA PRO A 315 6.88 22.48 -9.31
C PRO A 315 7.01 23.97 -9.01
N GLU A 316 5.90 24.63 -8.63
CA GLU A 316 5.89 26.06 -8.29
C GLU A 316 6.78 26.41 -7.10
N HIS A 317 7.00 25.45 -6.20
CA HIS A 317 7.78 25.62 -4.97
C HIS A 317 9.12 24.88 -5.02
N GLY A 318 9.37 24.07 -6.06
CA GLY A 318 10.59 23.28 -6.16
C GLY A 318 10.76 22.28 -5.02
N CYS A 319 9.66 21.77 -4.46
CA CYS A 319 9.66 20.84 -3.32
C CYS A 319 8.88 19.55 -3.63
N VAL A 320 9.23 18.47 -2.93
CA VAL A 320 8.46 17.21 -2.94
C VAL A 320 7.46 17.20 -1.78
N SER A 321 6.44 16.37 -1.92
CA SER A 321 5.58 16.00 -0.81
C SER A 321 6.39 15.28 0.26
N GLU A 322 6.08 15.54 1.52
CA GLU A 322 6.72 14.90 2.67
C GLU A 322 5.66 14.51 3.72
N GLY A 323 5.85 13.37 4.39
CA GLY A 323 5.00 12.89 5.47
C GLY A 323 5.79 12.41 6.68
N TYR A 324 5.32 12.72 7.89
CA TYR A 324 5.89 12.23 9.15
C TYR A 324 4.94 12.42 10.34
N TRP A 325 5.26 11.83 11.49
CA TRP A 325 4.69 12.22 12.78
C TRP A 325 5.62 13.19 13.51
N SER A 326 5.08 14.30 14.00
CA SER A 326 5.81 15.34 14.73
C SER A 326 5.63 15.16 16.23
N ARG A 327 6.63 14.61 16.94
CA ARG A 327 6.55 14.53 18.42
C ARG A 327 6.46 15.89 19.10
N ARG A 328 7.03 16.93 18.48
CA ARG A 328 7.01 18.30 19.01
C ARG A 328 5.61 18.92 18.95
N GLN A 329 4.91 18.70 17.84
CA GLN A 329 3.56 19.23 17.64
C GLN A 329 2.47 18.22 18.05
N GLN A 330 2.84 16.97 18.32
CA GLN A 330 1.95 15.88 18.72
C GLN A 330 0.88 15.61 17.65
N GLU A 331 1.29 15.62 16.38
CA GLU A 331 0.39 15.49 15.23
C GLU A 331 1.09 14.82 14.04
N ALA A 332 0.30 14.24 13.14
CA ALA A 332 0.78 13.85 11.81
C ALA A 332 0.97 15.09 10.93
N MET A 333 1.97 15.07 10.06
CA MET A 333 2.32 16.20 9.20
C MET A 333 2.38 15.75 7.74
N LEU A 334 1.66 16.46 6.87
CA LEU A 334 1.94 16.49 5.44
C LEU A 334 2.60 17.82 5.07
N ASP A 335 3.92 17.81 4.97
CA ASP A 335 4.72 19.00 4.71
C ASP A 335 5.37 18.94 3.33
N TYR A 336 6.32 19.85 3.08
CA TYR A 336 7.16 19.87 1.90
C TYR A 336 8.62 19.58 2.22
N GLY A 337 9.29 18.84 1.34
CA GLY A 337 10.72 18.60 1.37
C GLY A 337 11.44 19.36 0.27
N ASP A 338 12.48 20.13 0.60
CA ASP A 338 13.34 20.74 -0.42
C ASP A 338 14.07 19.66 -1.23
N VAL A 339 14.05 19.79 -2.56
CA VAL A 339 14.59 18.77 -3.47
C VAL A 339 16.12 18.61 -3.40
N ALA A 340 16.83 19.63 -2.94
CA ALA A 340 18.29 19.71 -2.96
C ALA A 340 18.93 19.59 -1.57
N VAL A 341 18.15 19.80 -0.50
CA VAL A 341 18.67 19.79 0.86
C VAL A 341 19.00 18.35 1.29
N TYR A 342 20.16 18.21 1.92
CA TYR A 342 20.54 17.03 2.66
C TYR A 342 20.08 17.22 4.11
N THR A 343 19.17 16.38 4.55
CA THR A 343 18.66 16.37 5.91
C THR A 343 19.02 15.07 6.58
N THR A 344 19.41 15.14 7.86
CA THR A 344 19.79 13.95 8.62
C THR A 344 18.57 13.13 9.06
N ASP A 345 17.39 13.75 9.06
CA ASP A 345 16.15 13.17 9.51
C ASP A 345 15.26 12.64 8.38
N SER A 346 15.63 12.77 7.10
CA SER A 346 14.78 12.38 5.96
C SER A 346 15.28 11.19 5.17
N GLY A 347 14.31 10.45 4.65
CA GLY A 347 14.50 9.34 3.74
C GLY A 347 13.37 9.22 2.73
N THR A 348 13.24 8.06 2.09
CA THR A 348 12.10 7.78 1.23
C THR A 348 11.69 6.32 1.34
N ARG A 349 10.40 6.08 1.07
CA ARG A 349 9.86 4.74 0.87
C ARG A 349 9.64 4.52 -0.62
N SER A 350 9.98 3.32 -1.05
CA SER A 350 9.67 2.83 -2.38
C SER A 350 8.57 1.77 -2.34
N VAL A 351 7.88 1.64 -3.47
CA VAL A 351 6.83 0.64 -3.70
C VAL A 351 6.97 0.06 -5.10
N VAL A 352 6.33 -1.08 -5.31
CA VAL A 352 6.26 -1.76 -6.61
C VAL A 352 4.80 -1.81 -7.05
N ASP A 353 4.49 -1.24 -8.20
CA ASP A 353 3.13 -1.27 -8.77
C ASP A 353 2.73 -2.68 -9.16
N LEU A 354 1.44 -3.02 -8.99
CA LEU A 354 0.79 -4.17 -9.63
C LEU A 354 0.24 -3.80 -11.00
#